data_AF-A0A372MIA2-F1
#
_entry.id   AF-A0A372MIA2-F1
#
_cell.length_a   1.000
_cell.length_b   1.000
_cell.length_c   1.000
_cell.angle_alpha   90.00
_cell.angle_beta   90.00
_cell.angle_gamma   90.00
#
_symmetry.space_group_name_H-M   'P 1'
#
loop_
_entity.id
_entity.type
_entity.pdbx_description
1 polymer ?
#
loop_
_entity_poly.entity_id
_entity_poly.type
_entity_poly.pdbx_seq_one_letter_code
_entity_poly.pdbx_strand_id
1 'polypeptide(L)'
;MNTNSEKDRLKKTTIIYLVVMVLIVVLVLLAVQDTQVKTVAVILVLLVGAAAIIVQWLLLGKKGEATKVQEPVKPVQEKVKPAKPTQKATTPMPSKPEEKKQAKEEEVVSTQTGAQCETAGVYHCSEHPDKTVTMEEGKRFPPCRGDDKGHSATWVLES
;
A
#
# COMPACT_ATOMS: atom_id res chain seq x y z
N MET A 1 9.86 -7.48 10.50
CA MET A 1 8.74 -7.64 11.46
C MET A 1 7.47 -7.37 10.70
N ASN A 2 6.57 -8.35 10.61
CA ASN A 2 5.47 -8.35 9.65
C ASN A 2 4.32 -7.44 10.10
N THR A 3 4.30 -6.20 9.59
CA THR A 3 3.27 -5.22 9.96
C THR A 3 1.88 -5.56 9.39
N ASN A 4 1.81 -6.45 8.40
CA ASN A 4 0.55 -6.94 7.83
C ASN A 4 -0.25 -7.75 8.87
N SER A 5 0.41 -8.66 9.59
CA SER A 5 -0.25 -9.52 10.57
C SER A 5 -0.88 -8.76 11.76
N GLU A 6 -0.36 -7.59 12.13
CA GLU A 6 -0.99 -6.71 13.12
C GLU A 6 -2.24 -6.02 12.54
N LYS A 7 -2.16 -5.52 11.30
CA LYS A 7 -3.30 -4.91 10.60
C LYS A 7 -4.44 -5.91 10.41
N ASP A 8 -4.15 -7.16 10.07
CA ASP A 8 -5.19 -8.20 9.90
C ASP A 8 -5.81 -8.64 11.23
N ARG A 9 -5.05 -8.65 12.32
CA ARG A 9 -5.60 -8.87 13.67
C ARG A 9 -6.55 -7.74 14.07
N LEU A 10 -6.15 -6.47 13.85
CA LEU A 10 -7.00 -5.31 14.11
C LEU A 10 -8.25 -5.30 13.22
N LYS A 11 -8.12 -5.53 11.91
CA LYS A 11 -9.23 -5.65 10.98
C LYS A 11 -10.21 -6.74 11.42
N LYS A 12 -9.72 -7.95 11.75
CA LYS A 12 -10.58 -9.04 12.24
C LYS A 12 -11.32 -8.66 13.52
N THR A 13 -10.65 -8.06 14.50
CA THR A 13 -11.30 -7.60 15.74
C THR A 13 -12.38 -6.54 15.45
N THR A 14 -12.10 -5.56 14.60
CA THR A 14 -13.08 -4.53 14.19
C THR A 14 -14.26 -5.13 13.43
N ILE A 15 -14.02 -6.06 12.49
CA ILE A 15 -15.09 -6.74 11.73
C ILE A 15 -15.97 -7.57 12.67
N ILE A 16 -15.37 -8.38 13.55
CA ILE A 16 -16.10 -9.17 14.55
C ILE A 16 -16.94 -8.25 15.44
N TYR A 17 -16.36 -7.14 15.91
CA TYR A 17 -17.07 -6.16 16.72
C TYR A 17 -18.26 -5.52 15.99
N LEU A 18 -18.10 -5.12 14.73
CA LEU A 18 -19.18 -4.59 13.90
C LEU A 18 -20.30 -5.61 13.68
N VAL A 19 -19.95 -6.88 13.39
CA VAL A 19 -20.93 -7.97 13.27
C VAL A 19 -21.69 -8.19 14.58
N VAL A 20 -21.01 -8.19 15.72
CA VAL A 20 -21.64 -8.30 17.04
C VAL A 20 -22.56 -7.11 17.34
N MET A 21 -22.14 -5.88 17.01
CA MET A 21 -22.99 -4.68 17.15
C MET A 21 -24.26 -4.76 16.31
N VAL A 22 -24.16 -5.15 15.04
CA VAL A 22 -25.34 -5.35 14.17
C VAL A 22 -26.25 -6.44 14.73
N LEU A 23 -25.69 -7.56 15.22
CA LEU A 23 -26.47 -8.66 15.79
C LEU A 23 -27.21 -8.23 17.06
N ILE A 24 -26.58 -7.45 17.94
CA ILE A 24 -27.22 -6.85 19.13
C ILE A 24 -28.35 -5.89 18.71
N VAL A 25 -28.12 -5.02 17.73
CA VAL A 25 -29.17 -4.13 17.21
C VAL A 25 -30.35 -4.93 16.66
N VAL A 26 -30.11 -5.98 15.86
CA VAL A 26 -31.18 -6.85 15.34
C VAL A 26 -31.96 -7.54 16.46
N LEU A 27 -31.29 -8.05 17.50
CA LEU A 27 -31.96 -8.64 18.67
C LEU A 27 -32.83 -7.62 19.41
N VAL A 28 -32.36 -6.38 19.60
CA VAL A 28 -33.15 -5.28 20.19
C VAL A 28 -34.37 -4.94 19.33
N LEU A 29 -34.20 -4.89 18.00
CA LEU A 29 -35.31 -4.63 17.07
C LEU A 29 -36.38 -5.73 17.08
N LEU A 30 -36.02 -6.97 17.40
CA LEU A 30 -36.94 -8.13 17.49
C LEU A 30 -37.59 -8.25 18.89
N ALA A 31 -36.83 -8.01 19.96
CA ALA A 31 -37.29 -8.16 21.33
C ALA A 31 -38.23 -7.03 21.79
N VAL A 32 -38.07 -5.82 21.24
CA VAL A 32 -38.84 -4.64 21.63
C VAL A 32 -39.92 -4.35 20.59
N GLN A 33 -41.19 -4.53 20.97
CA GLN A 33 -42.35 -4.19 20.13
C GLN A 33 -42.72 -2.70 20.20
N ASP A 34 -42.41 -2.03 21.30
CA ASP A 34 -42.67 -0.60 21.49
C ASP A 34 -41.67 0.27 20.71
N THR A 35 -42.16 1.16 19.85
CA THR A 35 -41.33 1.98 18.96
C THR A 35 -40.48 3.03 19.68
N GLN A 36 -40.95 3.55 20.83
CA GLN A 36 -40.19 4.50 21.63
C GLN A 36 -39.03 3.78 22.33
N VAL A 37 -39.33 2.68 23.02
CA VAL A 37 -38.30 1.88 23.72
C VAL A 37 -37.28 1.31 22.73
N LYS A 38 -37.72 0.87 21.55
CA LYS A 38 -36.87 0.37 20.47
C LYS A 38 -35.92 1.45 19.95
N THR A 39 -36.39 2.67 19.77
CA THR A 39 -35.56 3.82 19.35
C THR A 39 -34.53 4.17 20.41
N VAL A 40 -34.95 4.27 21.69
CA VAL A 40 -34.04 4.54 22.81
C VAL A 40 -32.97 3.46 22.94
N ALA A 41 -33.34 2.18 22.86
CA ALA A 41 -32.40 1.07 22.99
C ALA A 41 -31.37 1.03 21.85
N VAL A 42 -31.79 1.29 20.60
CA VAL A 42 -30.85 1.40 19.46
C VAL A 42 -29.88 2.58 19.63
N ILE A 43 -30.37 3.76 20.06
CA ILE A 43 -29.51 4.92 20.36
C ILE A 43 -28.50 4.58 21.46
N LEU A 44 -28.92 3.87 22.51
CA LEU A 44 -28.06 3.46 23.63
C LEU A 44 -26.95 2.49 23.17
N VAL A 45 -27.29 1.49 22.34
CA VAL A 45 -26.32 0.56 21.74
C VAL A 45 -25.33 1.32 20.84
N LEU A 46 -25.79 2.25 20.01
CA LEU A 46 -24.92 3.07 19.15
C LEU A 46 -24.02 4.01 19.96
N LEU A 47 -24.51 4.60 21.06
CA LEU A 47 -23.71 5.45 21.95
C LEU A 47 -22.60 4.65 22.66
N VAL A 48 -22.92 3.49 23.22
CA VAL A 48 -21.92 2.58 23.81
C VAL A 48 -20.93 2.12 22.73
N GLY A 49 -21.43 1.84 21.52
CA GLY A 49 -20.62 1.46 20.37
C GLY A 49 -19.59 2.53 19.98
N ALA A 50 -20.06 3.76 19.80
CA ALA A 50 -19.24 4.91 19.48
C ALA A 50 -18.26 5.26 20.60
N ALA A 51 -18.68 5.20 21.87
CA ALA A 51 -17.82 5.44 23.02
C ALA A 51 -16.67 4.42 23.08
N ALA A 52 -16.93 3.13 22.83
CA ALA A 52 -15.89 2.11 22.75
C ALA A 52 -14.90 2.39 21.59
N ILE A 53 -15.39 2.82 20.42
CA ILE A 53 -14.53 3.22 19.29
C ILE A 53 -13.66 4.43 19.66
N ILE A 54 -14.22 5.46 20.30
CA ILE A 54 -13.50 6.67 20.73
C ILE A 54 -12.45 6.32 21.78
N VAL A 55 -12.78 5.48 22.77
CA VAL A 55 -11.82 5.00 23.79
C VAL A 55 -10.70 4.18 23.14
N GLN A 56 -11.03 3.30 22.21
CA GLN A 56 -10.04 2.53 21.44
C GLN A 56 -9.12 3.46 20.63
N TRP A 57 -9.67 4.49 19.99
CA TRP A 57 -8.92 5.52 19.26
C TRP A 57 -8.01 6.35 20.18
N LEU A 58 -8.49 6.77 21.36
CA LEU A 58 -7.68 7.50 22.35
C LEU A 58 -6.55 6.62 22.90
N LEU A 59 -6.81 5.34 23.18
CA LEU A 59 -5.81 4.40 23.68
C LEU A 59 -4.74 4.03 22.63
N LEU A 60 -5.09 3.96 21.34
CA LEU A 60 -4.12 3.79 20.26
C LEU A 60 -3.40 5.11 19.91
N GLY A 61 -4.11 6.23 19.85
CA GLY A 61 -3.55 7.55 19.52
C GLY A 61 -2.53 8.04 20.55
N LYS A 62 -2.73 7.71 21.83
CA LYS A 62 -1.78 8.03 22.92
C LYS A 62 -0.41 7.32 22.80
N LYS A 63 -0.20 6.44 21.81
CA LYS A 63 1.13 5.92 21.45
C LYS A 63 1.91 6.84 20.48
N GLY A 64 1.31 7.91 19.95
CA GLY A 64 1.94 8.80 18.97
C GLY A 64 2.60 10.08 19.52
N GLU A 65 2.32 10.47 20.77
CA GLU A 65 2.74 11.77 21.34
C GLU A 65 3.99 11.73 22.23
N ALA A 66 4.86 10.73 22.04
CA ALA A 66 6.21 10.75 22.61
C ALA A 66 7.24 10.55 21.47
N THR A 67 8.15 11.53 21.32
CA THR A 67 9.21 11.56 20.28
C THR A 67 8.66 11.83 18.87
N LYS A 68 8.57 13.07 18.40
CA LYS A 68 9.75 13.86 18.04
C LYS A 68 9.41 15.36 17.88
N VAL A 69 9.60 16.13 18.94
CA VAL A 69 9.88 17.57 18.80
C VAL A 69 11.32 17.69 18.31
N GLN A 70 11.50 17.98 17.02
CA GLN A 70 12.69 18.65 16.51
C GLN A 70 12.22 19.87 15.73
N GLU A 71 12.60 21.04 16.23
CA GLU A 71 12.31 22.33 15.65
C GLU A 71 12.91 22.52 14.24
N PRO A 72 12.36 23.46 13.45
CA PRO A 72 12.81 23.70 12.09
C PRO A 72 14.03 24.62 12.07
N VAL A 73 15.17 24.12 11.58
CA VAL A 73 16.29 25.00 11.20
C VAL A 73 16.25 25.23 9.68
N LYS A 74 15.91 26.46 9.31
CA LYS A 74 15.94 27.02 7.95
C LYS A 74 16.86 28.26 7.96
N PRO A 75 17.18 28.85 6.80
CA PRO A 75 18.37 28.60 5.98
C PRO A 75 19.41 29.74 6.07
N VAL A 76 20.57 29.60 5.40
CA VAL A 76 21.38 30.66 4.72
C VAL A 76 22.71 30.01 4.26
N GLN A 77 22.87 29.75 2.95
CA GLN A 77 23.73 30.46 2.00
C GLN A 77 25.22 30.63 2.38
N GLU A 78 26.12 30.09 1.55
CA GLU A 78 27.06 30.86 0.69
C GLU A 78 27.56 29.94 -0.46
N LYS A 79 27.29 30.23 -1.74
CA LYS A 79 28.23 30.77 -2.78
C LYS A 79 29.53 29.92 -2.88
N VAL A 80 29.96 29.41 -4.04
CA VAL A 80 30.29 30.12 -5.30
C VAL A 80 30.23 29.17 -6.52
N LYS A 81 29.74 29.69 -7.66
CA LYS A 81 29.94 29.21 -9.05
C LYS A 81 30.96 30.14 -9.74
N PRO A 82 31.53 29.86 -10.94
CA PRO A 82 31.58 28.60 -11.72
C PRO A 82 32.98 28.31 -12.37
N ALA A 83 33.18 27.11 -12.95
CA ALA A 83 34.11 26.92 -14.08
C ALA A 83 33.79 25.66 -14.92
N LYS A 84 33.69 25.83 -16.24
CA LYS A 84 33.67 24.84 -17.34
C LYS A 84 34.52 25.49 -18.44
N PRO A 85 35.47 24.83 -19.15
CA PRO A 85 35.25 23.71 -20.09
C PRO A 85 36.38 22.63 -20.02
N THR A 86 36.55 21.59 -20.87
CA THR A 86 36.19 21.34 -22.29
C THR A 86 36.05 19.83 -22.62
N GLN A 87 35.36 19.55 -23.72
CA GLN A 87 34.95 18.27 -24.35
C GLN A 87 36.08 17.31 -24.80
N LYS A 88 35.74 16.01 -24.94
CA LYS A 88 35.73 15.20 -26.20
C LYS A 88 35.11 13.80 -25.93
N ALA A 89 34.04 13.41 -26.65
CA ALA A 89 34.02 12.47 -27.79
C ALA A 89 34.39 11.01 -27.39
N THR A 90 33.69 9.92 -27.78
CA THR A 90 33.01 9.61 -29.07
C THR A 90 32.01 8.43 -28.91
N THR A 91 30.87 8.43 -29.63
CA THR A 91 30.02 7.23 -29.89
C THR A 91 30.36 6.69 -31.29
N PRO A 92 30.29 5.36 -31.58
CA PRO A 92 29.04 4.80 -32.15
C PRO A 92 28.75 3.29 -31.91
N MET A 93 27.46 2.91 -31.96
CA MET A 93 26.95 1.56 -32.33
C MET A 93 26.88 1.42 -33.87
N PRO A 94 26.87 0.23 -34.52
CA PRO A 94 25.84 -0.85 -34.45
C PRO A 94 26.47 -2.29 -34.46
N SER A 95 25.87 -3.45 -34.82
CA SER A 95 24.63 -3.80 -35.57
C SER A 95 24.19 -5.29 -35.47
N LYS A 96 22.87 -5.54 -35.61
CA LYS A 96 22.22 -6.67 -36.36
C LYS A 96 22.20 -8.10 -35.69
N PRO A 97 21.15 -8.96 -35.91
CA PRO A 97 20.53 -9.76 -34.83
C PRO A 97 20.30 -11.27 -35.18
N GLU A 98 19.10 -11.82 -34.90
CA GLU A 98 18.57 -13.19 -35.21
C GLU A 98 19.04 -14.32 -34.26
N GLU A 99 18.21 -15.29 -33.81
CA GLU A 99 16.75 -15.51 -33.89
C GLU A 99 16.36 -16.62 -32.87
N LYS A 100 15.23 -16.50 -32.14
CA LYS A 100 14.39 -17.68 -31.83
C LYS A 100 12.91 -17.39 -31.48
N LYS A 101 12.05 -17.61 -32.47
CA LYS A 101 10.73 -18.27 -32.38
C LYS A 101 9.61 -17.63 -31.52
N GLN A 102 8.78 -16.84 -32.22
CA GLN A 102 7.31 -16.83 -32.19
C GLN A 102 6.55 -17.57 -31.06
N ALA A 103 5.73 -16.82 -30.33
CA ALA A 103 4.32 -17.18 -30.09
C ALA A 103 3.49 -15.89 -30.04
N LYS A 104 2.39 -15.85 -30.80
CA LYS A 104 1.43 -14.74 -30.79
C LYS A 104 0.28 -15.12 -29.86
N GLU A 105 0.30 -14.58 -28.66
CA GLU A 105 -0.81 -14.63 -27.70
C GLU A 105 -0.89 -13.25 -27.03
N GLU A 106 -2.06 -12.82 -26.58
CA GLU A 106 -2.32 -11.44 -26.14
C GLU A 106 -1.35 -11.06 -25.00
N GLU A 107 -0.31 -10.29 -25.35
CA GLU A 107 0.96 -10.39 -24.63
C GLU A 107 0.94 -9.59 -23.33
N VAL A 108 0.47 -10.26 -22.29
CA VAL A 108 0.64 -9.90 -20.88
C VAL A 108 2.14 -9.72 -20.63
N VAL A 109 2.64 -8.48 -20.77
CA VAL A 109 4.05 -8.12 -20.66
C VAL A 109 4.55 -8.50 -19.27
N SER A 110 5.17 -9.67 -19.19
CA SER A 110 5.58 -10.30 -17.95
C SER A 110 7.10 -10.41 -17.91
N THR A 111 7.68 -10.04 -16.77
CA THR A 111 9.11 -9.76 -16.65
C THR A 111 9.59 -10.05 -15.24
N GLN A 112 10.85 -10.42 -15.07
CA GLN A 112 11.35 -10.95 -13.80
C GLN A 112 12.08 -9.88 -12.97
N THR A 113 12.08 -10.07 -11.66
CA THR A 113 12.90 -9.30 -10.72
C THR A 113 14.35 -9.19 -11.21
N GLY A 114 14.86 -7.96 -11.33
CA GLY A 114 16.21 -7.65 -11.83
C GLY A 114 16.33 -7.45 -13.35
N ALA A 115 15.32 -7.83 -14.15
CA ALA A 115 15.25 -7.50 -15.57
C ALA A 115 15.10 -5.97 -15.78
N GLN A 116 15.37 -5.48 -16.99
CA GLN A 116 15.12 -4.08 -17.35
C GLN A 116 13.67 -3.89 -17.79
N CYS A 117 13.14 -2.70 -17.53
CA CYS A 117 11.81 -2.30 -17.95
C CYS A 117 11.81 -1.84 -19.41
N GLU A 118 11.04 -2.53 -20.25
CA GLU A 118 10.89 -2.22 -21.68
C GLU A 118 9.72 -1.27 -21.97
N THR A 119 8.77 -1.13 -21.04
CA THR A 119 7.59 -0.24 -21.19
C THR A 119 7.24 0.38 -19.85
N ALA A 120 7.15 1.71 -19.78
CA ALA A 120 6.76 2.38 -18.53
C ALA A 120 5.29 2.08 -18.19
N GLY A 121 5.00 1.79 -16.92
CA GLY A 121 3.65 1.38 -16.51
C GLY A 121 3.56 0.94 -15.04
N VAL A 122 2.38 0.47 -14.66
CA VAL A 122 2.13 -0.16 -13.35
C VAL A 122 2.19 -1.66 -13.54
N TYR A 123 3.03 -2.34 -12.76
CA TYR A 123 3.16 -3.79 -12.79
C TYR A 123 2.74 -4.40 -11.46
N HIS A 124 1.95 -5.47 -11.47
CA HIS A 124 1.61 -6.25 -10.27
C HIS A 124 2.46 -7.53 -10.17
N CYS A 125 2.66 -8.04 -8.95
CA CYS A 125 3.30 -9.33 -8.72
C CYS A 125 2.33 -10.48 -9.02
N SER A 126 2.77 -11.49 -9.76
CA SER A 126 1.95 -12.69 -10.05
C SER A 126 1.55 -13.48 -8.79
N GLU A 127 2.38 -13.46 -7.74
CA GLU A 127 2.10 -14.10 -6.45
C GLU A 127 1.29 -13.20 -5.49
N HIS A 128 1.31 -11.88 -5.70
CA HIS A 128 0.67 -10.89 -4.83
C HIS A 128 0.05 -9.76 -5.67
N PRO A 129 -1.17 -9.93 -6.20
CA PRO A 129 -1.82 -8.90 -7.02
C PRO A 129 -1.99 -7.56 -6.26
N ASP A 130 -2.13 -7.60 -4.92
CA ASP A 130 -2.13 -6.41 -4.04
C ASP A 130 -0.76 -5.68 -3.93
N LYS A 131 0.25 -6.06 -4.73
CA LYS A 131 1.59 -5.46 -4.74
C LYS A 131 1.92 -4.98 -6.14
N THR A 132 1.62 -3.71 -6.39
CA THR A 132 1.97 -2.99 -7.61
C THR A 132 3.26 -2.18 -7.45
N VAL A 133 3.97 -1.99 -8.56
CA VAL A 133 5.16 -1.14 -8.69
C VAL A 133 5.03 -0.32 -9.97
N THR A 134 5.18 0.99 -9.86
CA THR A 134 5.31 1.89 -11.02
C THR A 134 6.75 1.84 -11.54
N MET A 135 6.91 1.60 -12.84
CA MET A 135 8.20 1.41 -13.50
C MET A 135 8.42 2.44 -14.59
N GLU A 136 9.67 2.90 -14.71
CA GLU A 136 10.16 3.73 -15.82
C GLU A 136 11.03 2.86 -16.74
N GLU A 137 11.02 3.15 -18.05
CA GLU A 137 11.85 2.46 -19.04
C GLU A 137 13.34 2.48 -18.67
N GLY A 138 14.02 1.36 -18.88
CA GLY A 138 15.44 1.16 -18.53
C GLY A 138 15.74 0.99 -17.03
N LYS A 139 14.75 1.15 -16.12
CA LYS A 139 14.93 0.78 -14.70
C LYS A 139 14.87 -0.73 -14.51
N ARG A 140 15.46 -1.24 -13.42
CA ARG A 140 15.38 -2.66 -13.07
C ARG A 140 14.23 -2.96 -12.14
N PHE A 141 13.52 -4.06 -12.39
CA PHE A 141 12.42 -4.52 -11.54
C PHE A 141 12.91 -4.87 -10.11
N PRO A 142 12.26 -4.33 -9.06
CA PRO A 142 12.62 -4.65 -7.68
C PRO A 142 12.12 -6.06 -7.29
N PRO A 143 12.65 -6.65 -6.20
CA PRO A 143 12.06 -7.84 -5.60
C PRO A 143 10.70 -7.51 -4.95
N CYS A 144 9.72 -8.40 -5.08
CA CYS A 144 8.42 -8.22 -4.42
C CYS A 144 8.54 -8.47 -2.92
N ARG A 145 7.85 -7.65 -2.11
CA ARG A 145 7.85 -7.71 -0.64
C ARG A 145 6.56 -8.30 -0.05
N GLY A 146 5.85 -9.16 -0.81
CA GLY A 146 4.53 -9.71 -0.46
C GLY A 146 4.42 -10.23 0.98
N ASP A 147 5.34 -11.11 1.39
CA ASP A 147 5.29 -11.81 2.68
C ASP A 147 6.31 -11.28 3.72
N ASP A 148 6.65 -9.99 3.63
CA ASP A 148 7.64 -9.28 4.47
C ASP A 148 9.09 -9.82 4.42
N LYS A 149 9.36 -10.93 3.70
CA LYS A 149 10.71 -11.52 3.52
C LYS A 149 11.42 -11.15 2.22
N GLY A 150 10.65 -10.75 1.19
CA GLY A 150 11.19 -10.51 -0.15
C GLY A 150 11.35 -11.79 -0.96
N HIS A 151 10.85 -11.82 -2.19
CA HIS A 151 11.10 -12.91 -3.15
C HIS A 151 11.34 -12.36 -4.56
N SER A 152 11.90 -13.20 -5.43
CA SER A 152 11.99 -12.96 -6.87
C SER A 152 10.61 -13.17 -7.51
N ALA A 153 9.93 -12.09 -7.83
CA ALA A 153 8.63 -12.11 -8.49
C ALA A 153 8.75 -12.04 -10.01
N THR A 154 7.73 -12.59 -10.68
CA THR A 154 7.31 -12.18 -12.02
C THR A 154 6.34 -11.00 -11.88
N TRP A 155 6.71 -9.90 -12.52
CA TRP A 155 5.96 -8.66 -12.63
C TRP A 155 5.15 -8.68 -13.93
N VAL A 156 3.87 -8.34 -13.84
CA VAL A 156 2.93 -8.34 -14.95
C VAL A 156 2.40 -6.92 -15.15
N LEU A 157 2.52 -6.39 -16.38
CA LEU A 157 1.97 -5.07 -16.72
C LEU A 157 0.44 -5.10 -16.55
N GLU A 158 -0.07 -4.12 -15.80
CA GLU A 158 -1.50 -3.89 -15.62
C GLU A 158 -1.99 -2.97 -16.74
N SER A 159 -2.87 -3.51 -17.59
CA SER A 159 -3.32 -2.95 -18.87
C SER A 159 -4.52 -2.01 -18.75
#